data_AF-A0A822IW17-F1
#
_entry.id   AF-A0A822IW17-F1
#
_cell.length_a   1.000
_cell.length_b   1.000
_cell.length_c   1.000
_cell.angle_alpha   90.00
_cell.angle_beta   90.00
_cell.angle_gamma   90.00
#
_symmetry.space_group_name_H-M   'P 1'
#
loop_
_entity.id
_entity.type
_entity.pdbx_description
1 polymer ?
#
loop_
_entity_poly.entity_id
_entity_poly.type
_entity_poly.pdbx_seq_one_letter_code
_entity_poly.pdbx_strand_id
1 'polypeptide(L)'
;MDELTEQILAEKENVDVAMNNLKTAMARTEKTVIELAAIATFLHNIYNGIENILKQILISRDIMVPKSDKWHKDLLNKSLSSGIISEELTNKLYKYLTFRHFLFMITDSCWMRNNLNPWLMIFLKSGSNI
;
A
#
# COMPACT_ATOMS: atom_id res chain seq x y z
N MET A 1 26.31 -10.27 -3.84
CA MET A 1 24.86 -10.32 -4.05
C MET A 1 24.58 -9.33 -5.18
N ASP A 2 23.61 -9.57 -6.06
CA ASP A 2 23.27 -8.61 -7.12
C ASP A 2 22.56 -7.39 -6.51
N GLU A 3 22.87 -6.17 -6.95
CA GLU A 3 22.35 -4.90 -6.40
C GLU A 3 20.81 -4.86 -6.38
N LEU A 4 20.20 -5.39 -7.44
CA LEU A 4 18.75 -5.57 -7.54
C LEU A 4 18.18 -6.43 -6.42
N THR A 5 18.89 -7.51 -6.06
CA THR A 5 18.45 -8.42 -5.00
C THR A 5 18.51 -7.72 -3.65
N GLU A 6 19.52 -6.88 -3.41
CA GLU A 6 19.63 -6.07 -2.19
C GLU A 6 18.50 -5.04 -2.09
N GLN A 7 18.15 -4.36 -3.19
CA GLN A 7 17.04 -3.41 -3.22
C GLN A 7 15.68 -4.08 -2.94
N ILE A 8 15.41 -5.23 -3.55
CA ILE A 8 14.18 -5.98 -3.29
C ILE A 8 14.14 -6.46 -1.83
N LEU A 9 15.26 -6.93 -1.28
CA LEU A 9 15.32 -7.37 0.12
C LEU A 9 15.08 -6.22 1.09
N ALA A 10 15.69 -5.07 0.85
CA ALA A 10 15.47 -3.86 1.66
C ALA A 10 14.00 -3.42 1.62
N GLU A 11 13.36 -3.43 0.45
CA GLU A 11 11.94 -3.08 0.35
C GLU A 11 11.04 -4.09 1.07
N LYS A 12 11.37 -5.38 1.03
CA LYS A 12 10.65 -6.40 1.80
C LYS A 12 10.78 -6.16 3.31
N GLU A 13 11.98 -5.86 3.79
CA GLU A 13 12.19 -5.52 5.20
C GLU A 13 11.40 -4.28 5.62
N ASN A 14 11.39 -3.22 4.80
CA ASN A 14 10.60 -2.02 5.04
C ASN A 14 9.10 -2.32 5.14
N VAL A 15 8.58 -3.17 4.23
CA VAL A 15 7.18 -3.62 4.25
C VAL A 15 6.87 -4.41 5.52
N ASP A 16 7.75 -5.31 5.93
CA ASP A 16 7.57 -6.12 7.14
C ASP A 16 7.57 -5.27 8.41
N VAL A 17 8.48 -4.30 8.52
CA VAL A 17 8.50 -3.32 9.62
C VAL A 17 7.22 -2.50 9.65
N ALA A 18 6.78 -1.99 8.50
CA ALA A 18 5.54 -1.23 8.40
C ALA A 18 4.31 -2.08 8.78
N MET A 19 4.28 -3.36 8.41
CA MET A 19 3.22 -4.30 8.78
C MET A 19 3.17 -4.54 10.29
N ASN A 20 4.32 -4.70 10.94
CA ASN A 20 4.39 -4.88 12.39
C ASN A 20 3.94 -3.62 13.15
N ASN A 21 4.33 -2.44 12.66
CA ASN A 21 3.89 -1.17 13.21
C ASN A 21 2.38 -0.96 13.01
N LEU A 22 1.84 -1.33 11.85
CA LEU A 22 0.41 -1.32 11.57
C LEU A 22 -0.37 -2.20 12.56
N LYS A 23 0.07 -3.45 12.77
CA LYS A 23 -0.54 -4.37 13.76
C LYS A 23 -0.55 -3.74 15.15
N THR A 24 0.56 -3.14 15.55
CA THR A 24 0.70 -2.47 16.85
C THR A 24 -0.27 -1.29 16.99
N ALA A 25 -0.34 -0.43 15.97
CA ALA A 25 -1.26 0.72 15.96
C ALA A 25 -2.74 0.26 15.95
N MET A 26 -3.05 -0.82 15.23
CA MET A 26 -4.38 -1.42 15.18
C MET A 26 -4.79 -2.08 16.51
N ALA A 27 -3.85 -2.61 17.29
CA ALA A 27 -4.13 -3.24 18.58
C ALA A 27 -4.46 -2.25 19.71
N ARG A 28 -4.15 -0.95 19.56
CA ARG A 28 -4.49 0.06 20.58
C ARG A 28 -6.00 0.17 20.76
N THR A 29 -6.50 0.30 21.98
CA THR A 29 -7.95 0.39 22.25
C THR A 29 -8.56 1.67 21.72
N GLU A 30 -7.88 2.80 21.92
CA GLU A 30 -8.31 4.10 21.42
C GLU A 30 -7.76 4.36 20.02
N LYS A 31 -8.60 4.94 19.16
CA LYS A 31 -8.24 5.38 17.81
C LYS A 31 -8.36 6.89 17.74
N THR A 32 -7.43 7.59 18.40
CA THR A 32 -7.37 9.04 18.29
C THR A 32 -6.86 9.43 16.90
N VAL A 33 -6.86 10.74 16.61
CA VAL A 33 -6.30 11.26 15.36
C VAL A 33 -4.85 10.83 15.16
N ILE A 34 -4.08 10.66 16.23
CA ILE A 34 -2.69 10.20 16.17
C ILE A 34 -2.62 8.74 15.71
N GLU A 35 -3.40 7.83 16.29
CA GLU A 35 -3.44 6.43 15.86
C GLU A 35 -3.94 6.30 14.42
N LEU A 36 -4.95 7.07 14.04
CA LEU A 36 -5.48 7.05 12.68
C LEU A 36 -4.44 7.54 11.67
N ALA A 37 -3.70 8.61 11.99
CA ALA A 37 -2.59 9.09 11.16
C ALA A 37 -1.45 8.07 11.06
N ALA A 38 -1.12 7.39 12.16
CA ALA A 38 -0.12 6.33 12.18
C ALA A 38 -0.53 5.14 11.30
N ILE A 39 -1.76 4.63 11.46
CA ILE A 39 -2.34 3.55 10.65
C ILE A 39 -2.32 3.93 9.16
N ALA A 40 -2.76 5.14 8.84
CA ALA A 40 -2.75 5.68 7.49
C ALA A 40 -1.34 5.67 6.89
N THR A 41 -0.36 6.15 7.66
CA THR A 41 1.06 6.19 7.26
C THR A 41 1.61 4.79 7.03
N PHE A 42 1.35 3.83 7.92
CA PHE A 42 1.87 2.47 7.73
C PHE A 42 1.24 1.76 6.53
N LEU A 43 -0.06 1.95 6.27
CA LEU A 43 -0.72 1.44 5.06
C LEU A 43 -0.11 2.04 3.79
N HIS A 44 0.20 3.33 3.80
CA HIS A 44 0.88 3.99 2.69
C HIS A 44 2.28 3.39 2.44
N ASN A 45 3.07 3.21 3.51
CA ASN A 45 4.42 2.67 3.42
C ASN A 45 4.43 1.22 2.87
N ILE A 46 3.50 0.38 3.34
CA ILE A 46 3.33 -0.99 2.83
C ILE A 46 3.05 -0.96 1.33
N TYR A 47 2.10 -0.13 0.89
CA TYR A 47 1.73 -0.05 -0.52
C TYR A 47 2.88 0.48 -1.39
N ASN A 48 3.59 1.51 -0.95
CA ASN A 48 4.75 2.04 -1.66
C ASN A 48 5.89 1.00 -1.77
N GLY A 49 6.16 0.25 -0.71
CA GLY A 49 7.17 -0.82 -0.74
C GLY A 49 6.81 -1.89 -1.77
N ILE A 50 5.53 -2.28 -1.86
CA ILE A 50 5.04 -3.20 -2.90
C ILE A 50 5.26 -2.60 -4.30
N GLU A 51 4.92 -1.33 -4.52
CA GLU A 51 5.16 -0.67 -5.81
C GLU A 51 6.64 -0.65 -6.19
N ASN A 52 7.52 -0.39 -5.21
CA ASN A 52 8.97 -0.39 -5.45
C ASN A 52 9.47 -1.79 -5.81
N ILE A 53 9.03 -2.84 -5.10
CA ILE A 53 9.34 -4.23 -5.47
C ILE A 53 8.90 -4.52 -6.91
N LEU A 54 7.68 -4.14 -7.29
CA LEU A 54 7.18 -4.34 -8.65
C LEU A 54 8.00 -3.60 -9.71
N LYS A 55 8.42 -2.35 -9.42
CA LYS A 55 9.32 -1.60 -10.31
C LYS A 55 10.64 -2.30 -10.50
N GLN A 56 11.26 -2.78 -9.42
CA GLN A 56 12.54 -3.49 -9.50
C GLN A 56 12.42 -4.77 -10.32
N ILE A 57 11.34 -5.54 -10.14
CA ILE A 57 11.10 -6.75 -10.95
C ILE A 57 10.86 -6.41 -12.44
N LEU A 58 10.22 -5.27 -12.75
CA LEU A 58 10.06 -4.85 -14.15
C LEU A 58 11.41 -4.46 -14.77
N ILE A 59 12.22 -3.68 -14.05
CA ILE A 59 13.56 -3.27 -14.49
C ILE A 59 14.45 -4.50 -14.73
N SER A 60 14.39 -5.50 -13.84
CA SER A 60 15.19 -6.72 -13.98
C SER A 60 14.81 -7.59 -15.17
N ARG A 61 13.59 -7.43 -15.69
CA ARG A 61 13.10 -8.09 -16.91
C ARG A 61 13.24 -7.22 -18.15
N ASP A 62 13.95 -6.09 -18.06
CA ASP A 62 14.09 -5.09 -19.11
C ASP A 62 12.74 -4.53 -19.61
N ILE A 63 11.76 -4.48 -18.70
CA ILE A 63 10.42 -3.96 -18.99
C ILE A 63 10.33 -2.51 -18.54
N MET A 64 9.99 -1.62 -19.48
CA MET A 64 9.84 -0.20 -19.19
C MET A 64 8.78 0.07 -18.12
N VAL A 65 9.18 0.80 -17.08
CA VAL A 65 8.29 1.29 -16.01
C VAL A 65 7.47 2.48 -16.54
N PRO A 66 6.14 2.49 -16.37
CA PRO A 66 5.29 3.59 -16.82
C PRO A 66 5.57 4.89 -16.05
N LYS A 67 5.45 6.03 -16.74
CA LYS A 67 5.71 7.38 -16.19
C LYS A 67 4.52 8.36 -16.31
N SER A 68 3.32 7.84 -16.58
CA SER A 68 2.12 8.66 -16.76
C SER A 68 1.62 9.27 -15.45
N ASP A 69 0.68 10.22 -15.51
CA ASP A 69 -0.02 10.73 -14.31
C ASP A 69 -0.77 9.62 -13.54
N LYS A 70 -1.07 8.50 -14.23
CA LYS A 70 -1.72 7.30 -13.68
C LYS A 70 -0.73 6.15 -13.49
N TRP A 71 0.57 6.45 -13.33
CA TRP A 71 1.63 5.44 -13.34
C TRP A 71 1.41 4.31 -12.35
N HIS A 72 0.78 4.57 -11.19
CA HIS A 72 0.47 3.54 -10.20
C HIS A 72 -0.46 2.45 -10.77
N LYS A 73 -1.52 2.88 -11.47
CA LYS A 73 -2.45 1.96 -12.13
C LYS A 73 -1.76 1.24 -13.29
N ASP A 74 -0.97 1.98 -14.07
CA ASP A 74 -0.25 1.42 -15.20
C ASP A 74 0.81 0.40 -14.74
N LEU A 75 1.45 0.63 -13.60
CA LEU A 75 2.40 -0.28 -12.98
C LEU A 75 1.73 -1.61 -12.66
N LEU A 76 0.58 -1.59 -11.97
CA LEU A 76 -0.18 -2.80 -11.65
C LEU A 76 -0.62 -3.56 -12.90
N ASN A 77 -1.15 -2.86 -13.92
CA ASN A 77 -1.51 -3.47 -15.19
C ASN A 77 -0.31 -4.10 -15.90
N LYS A 78 0.84 -3.41 -15.90
CA LYS A 78 2.06 -3.92 -16.52
C LYS A 78 2.56 -5.16 -15.79
N SER A 79 2.58 -5.14 -14.46
CA SER A 79 2.96 -6.30 -13.64
C SER A 79 2.02 -7.50 -13.86
N LEU A 80 0.71 -7.27 -13.99
CA LEU A 80 -0.26 -8.32 -14.33
C LEU A 80 0.00 -8.90 -15.74
N SER A 81 0.08 -8.03 -16.75
CA SER A 81 0.31 -8.44 -18.15
C SER A 81 1.66 -9.15 -18.37
N SER A 82 2.64 -8.88 -17.51
CA SER A 82 3.98 -9.48 -17.55
C SER A 82 4.09 -10.75 -16.70
N GLY A 83 2.98 -11.22 -16.11
CA GLY A 83 2.94 -12.42 -15.27
C GLY A 83 3.73 -12.32 -13.97
N ILE A 84 3.94 -11.11 -13.44
CA ILE A 84 4.65 -10.89 -12.17
C ILE A 84 3.70 -11.10 -10.99
N ILE A 85 2.44 -10.68 -11.14
CA ILE A 85 1.39 -10.81 -10.13
C ILE A 85 0.15 -11.44 -10.73
N SER A 86 -0.67 -12.08 -9.89
CA SER A 86 -1.96 -12.63 -10.30
C SER A 86 -3.03 -11.55 -10.43
N GLU A 87 -4.11 -11.87 -11.17
CA GLU A 87 -5.28 -11.01 -11.26
C GLU A 87 -5.93 -10.77 -9.89
N GLU A 88 -5.98 -11.80 -9.05
CA GLU A 88 -6.49 -11.70 -7.68
C GLU A 88 -5.70 -10.68 -6.84
N LEU A 89 -4.36 -10.76 -6.87
CA LEU A 89 -3.50 -9.82 -6.16
C LEU A 89 -3.65 -8.39 -6.72
N THR A 90 -3.74 -8.26 -8.04
CA THR A 90 -3.97 -6.99 -8.71
C THR A 90 -5.28 -6.33 -8.24
N ASN A 91 -6.37 -7.10 -8.17
CA ASN A 91 -7.67 -6.64 -7.70
C ASN A 91 -7.63 -6.21 -6.23
N LYS A 92 -6.85 -6.89 -5.38
CA LYS A 92 -6.59 -6.47 -4.00
C LYS A 92 -5.84 -5.14 -3.98
N LEU A 93 -4.74 -5.02 -4.71
CA LEU A 93 -3.91 -3.80 -4.75
C LEU A 93 -4.66 -2.58 -5.31
N TYR A 94 -5.58 -2.77 -6.26
CA TYR A 94 -6.43 -1.68 -6.75
C TYR A 94 -7.32 -1.03 -5.68
N LYS A 95 -7.80 -1.83 -4.72
CA LYS A 95 -8.57 -1.30 -3.59
C LYS A 95 -7.70 -0.40 -2.71
N TYR A 96 -6.44 -0.79 -2.48
CA TYR A 96 -5.46 0.02 -1.75
C TYR A 96 -5.04 1.29 -2.52
N LEU A 97 -4.89 1.21 -3.84
CA LEU A 97 -4.61 2.38 -4.68
C LEU A 97 -5.70 3.44 -4.55
N THR A 98 -6.96 3.00 -4.54
CA THR A 98 -8.12 3.88 -4.35
C THR A 98 -8.10 4.47 -2.93
N PHE A 99 -7.80 3.66 -1.92
CA PHE A 99 -7.64 4.12 -0.54
C PHE A 99 -6.53 5.19 -0.38
N ARG A 100 -5.43 5.11 -1.13
CA ARG A 100 -4.38 6.13 -1.09
C ARG A 100 -4.86 7.50 -1.54
N HIS A 101 -5.80 7.57 -2.47
CA HIS A 101 -6.43 8.83 -2.87
C HIS A 101 -7.30 9.40 -1.75
N PHE A 102 -7.99 8.53 -0.99
CA PHE A 102 -8.68 8.94 0.24
C PHE A 102 -7.72 9.38 1.34
N LEU A 103 -6.50 8.82 1.39
CA LEU A 103 -5.47 9.19 2.36
C LEU A 103 -4.86 10.58 2.10
N PHE A 104 -4.80 11.04 0.85
CA PHE A 104 -4.38 12.41 0.57
C PHE A 104 -5.39 13.45 1.10
N MET A 105 -6.65 13.08 1.36
CA MET A 105 -7.60 13.92 2.10
C MET A 105 -7.44 13.86 3.62
N ILE A 106 -6.62 12.93 4.16
CA ILE A 106 -6.44 12.74 5.61
C ILE A 106 -5.55 13.83 6.25
N THR A 107 -4.74 14.56 5.48
CA THR A 107 -4.06 15.75 6.00
C THR A 107 -5.01 16.91 6.28
N ASP A 108 -6.28 16.80 5.84
CA ASP A 108 -7.33 17.76 6.17
C ASP A 108 -8.05 17.35 7.47
N SER A 109 -7.56 17.89 8.58
CA SER A 109 -8.01 17.58 9.96
C SER A 109 -9.53 17.72 10.18
N CYS A 110 -10.23 18.51 9.35
CA CYS A 110 -11.67 18.72 9.44
C CYS A 110 -12.48 17.55 8.87
N TRP A 111 -11.95 16.83 7.88
CA TRP A 111 -12.64 15.70 7.24
C TRP A 111 -12.51 14.41 8.07
N MET A 112 -11.35 14.18 8.70
CA MET A 112 -11.07 12.99 9.51
C MET A 112 -12.08 12.76 10.64
N ARG A 113 -12.52 13.83 11.32
CA ARG A 113 -13.43 13.73 12.47
C ARG A 113 -14.84 13.24 12.10
N ASN A 114 -15.28 13.52 10.87
CA ASN A 114 -16.66 13.28 10.44
C ASN A 114 -16.82 12.09 9.48
N ASN A 115 -15.76 11.60 8.82
CA ASN A 115 -15.90 10.65 7.70
C ASN A 115 -15.05 9.36 7.79
N LEU A 116 -14.14 9.22 8.76
CA LEU A 116 -13.31 8.01 8.88
C LEU A 116 -14.07 6.80 9.45
N ASN A 117 -15.05 7.02 10.32
CA ASN A 117 -15.68 5.94 11.08
C ASN A 117 -16.40 4.88 10.21
N PRO A 118 -17.16 5.23 9.15
CA PRO A 118 -17.83 4.23 8.31
C PRO A 118 -16.85 3.44 7.43
N TRP A 119 -15.88 4.10 6.81
CA TRP A 119 -14.97 3.48 5.83
C TRP A 119 -13.86 2.65 6.48
N LEU A 120 -13.33 3.10 7.63
CA LEU A 120 -12.36 2.32 8.41
C LEU A 120 -13.02 1.03 8.93
N MET A 121 -14.30 1.08 9.32
CA MET A 121 -15.06 -0.10 9.75
C MET A 121 -15.34 -1.07 8.60
N ILE A 122 -15.62 -0.58 7.38
CA ILE A 122 -15.74 -1.42 6.18
C ILE A 122 -14.42 -2.14 5.90
N PHE A 123 -13.29 -1.43 5.96
CA PHE A 123 -11.97 -2.00 5.70
C PHE A 123 -11.52 -2.99 6.78
N LEU A 124 -11.73 -2.69 8.06
CA LEU A 124 -11.40 -3.57 9.18
C LEU A 124 -12.27 -4.84 9.21
N LYS A 125 -13.57 -4.73 8.89
CA LYS A 125 -14.46 -5.90 8.80
C LYS A 125 -14.16 -6.79 7.60
N SER A 126 -13.70 -6.23 6.48
CA SER A 126 -13.32 -7.02 5.30
C SER A 126 -11.94 -7.66 5.39
N GLY A 127 -11.08 -7.21 6.31
CA GLY A 127 -9.80 -7.85 6.65
C GLY A 127 -9.87 -8.98 7.68
N SER A 128 -11.05 -9.29 8.25
CA SER A 128 -11.23 -10.37 9.24
C SER A 128 -11.49 -11.77 8.62
N ASN A 129 -11.35 -11.92 7.31
CA ASN A 129 -11.55 -13.19 6.58
C ASN A 129 -10.35 -13.57 5.70
N ILE A 130 -9.13 -13.24 6.12
CA ILE A 130 -7.88 -13.79 5.57
C ILE A 130 -7.12 -14.45 6.71
#